data_AF-A0A3N8HHW7-F1
#
_entry.id   AF-A0A3N8HHW7-F1
#
_cell.length_a   1.000
_cell.length_b   1.000
_cell.length_c   1.000
_cell.angle_alpha   90.00
_cell.angle_beta   90.00
_cell.angle_gamma   90.00
#
_symmetry.space_group_name_H-M   'P 1'
#
loop_
_entity.id
_entity.type
_entity.pdbx_description
1 polymer ?
#
loop_
_entity_poly.entity_id
_entity_poly.type
_entity_poly.pdbx_seq_one_letter_code
_entity_poly.pdbx_strand_id
1 'polypeptide(L)'
;MELNHTHDVTQRSWLETANVAGTDFPLQNLPLSVFRRRGVGETWRGGIAIGDQIVDLAALQQAGCMDGLALEAVRAATATTLNALLDMGPPAWQALRHALFELLRAGSPHEPNVRKTLVSQAEAEYAVPVRIGDYTDF
;
A
#
# COMPACT_ATOMS: atom_id res chain seq x y z
N MET A 1 2.84 -2.64 21.14
CA MET A 1 2.85 -2.00 19.81
C MET A 1 3.50 -0.64 20.03
N GLU A 2 4.75 -0.46 19.62
CA GLU A 2 5.40 0.85 19.74
C GLU A 2 4.80 1.81 18.72
N LEU A 3 4.31 2.95 19.18
CA LEU A 3 3.90 4.07 18.33
C LEU A 3 5.14 4.62 17.62
N ASN A 4 5.32 4.24 16.35
CA ASN A 4 6.36 4.83 15.50
C ASN A 4 5.83 6.06 14.74
N HIS A 5 6.73 6.82 14.11
CA HIS A 5 6.42 8.08 13.40
C HIS A 5 5.27 7.97 12.38
N THR A 6 4.97 6.79 11.85
CA THR A 6 3.86 6.58 10.90
C THR A 6 2.46 6.70 11.51
N HIS A 7 2.37 6.81 12.84
CA HIS A 7 1.11 7.04 13.57
C HIS A 7 0.96 8.49 14.05
N ASP A 8 1.90 9.37 13.69
CA ASP A 8 1.81 10.80 14.00
C ASP A 8 0.63 11.43 13.24
N VAL A 9 -0.38 11.83 14.00
CA VAL A 9 -1.64 12.42 13.49
C VAL A 9 -1.43 13.81 12.87
N THR A 10 -0.26 14.43 13.07
CA THR A 10 0.07 15.73 12.45
C THR A 10 0.60 15.57 11.03
N GLN A 11 1.07 14.38 10.66
CA GLN A 11 1.55 14.10 9.31
C GLN A 11 0.38 14.09 8.31
N ARG A 12 0.64 14.61 7.12
CA ARG A 12 -0.31 14.74 6.02
C ARG A 12 0.25 14.13 4.76
N SER A 13 -0.61 13.63 3.89
CA SER A 13 -0.22 13.19 2.56
C SER A 13 -0.19 14.36 1.57
N TRP A 14 0.61 14.26 0.51
CA TRP A 14 0.43 15.14 -0.66
C TRP A 14 -0.87 14.83 -1.42
N LEU A 15 -1.52 13.69 -1.16
CA LEU A 15 -2.84 13.37 -1.68
C LEU A 15 -3.92 14.00 -0.79
N GLU A 16 -4.63 14.99 -1.32
CA GLU A 16 -5.64 15.76 -0.57
C GLU A 16 -6.78 14.88 -0.02
N THR A 17 -7.22 13.89 -0.80
CA THR A 17 -8.32 12.99 -0.40
C THR A 17 -7.97 12.11 0.81
N ALA A 18 -6.67 11.91 1.09
CA ALA A 18 -6.19 11.23 2.29
C ALA A 18 -6.15 12.12 3.53
N ASN A 19 -6.33 13.44 3.39
CA ASN A 19 -6.33 14.40 4.48
C ASN A 19 -7.76 14.83 4.90
N VAL A 20 -8.80 14.34 4.21
CA VAL A 20 -10.20 14.65 4.51
C VAL A 20 -10.58 14.08 5.87
N ALA A 21 -11.23 14.90 6.71
CA ALA A 21 -11.71 14.45 8.01
C ALA A 21 -12.73 13.29 7.85
N GLY A 22 -12.53 12.22 8.60
CA GLY A 22 -13.39 11.03 8.55
C GLY A 22 -13.09 10.06 7.40
N THR A 23 -12.01 10.26 6.64
CA THR A 23 -11.54 9.24 5.70
C THR A 23 -11.06 7.99 6.42
N ASP A 24 -11.43 6.81 5.92
CA ASP A 24 -10.96 5.53 6.44
C ASP A 24 -9.50 5.26 6.04
N PHE A 25 -8.99 5.93 5.02
CA PHE A 25 -7.67 5.67 4.45
C PHE A 25 -6.72 6.88 4.54
N PRO A 26 -6.45 7.40 5.76
CA PRO A 26 -5.46 8.45 5.93
C PRO A 26 -4.04 7.88 5.77
N LEU A 27 -3.05 8.77 5.70
CA LEU A 27 -1.62 8.39 5.65
C LEU A 27 -1.20 7.46 6.80
N GLN A 28 -1.89 7.50 7.93
CA GLN A 28 -1.62 6.68 9.10
C GLN A 28 -2.21 5.26 8.99
N ASN A 29 -3.13 4.98 8.07
CA ASN A 29 -3.71 3.63 7.93
C ASN A 29 -2.85 2.75 7.01
N LEU A 30 -2.76 3.12 5.72
CA LEU A 30 -2.05 2.38 4.66
C LEU A 30 -2.35 0.86 4.66
N PRO A 31 -3.63 0.44 4.57
CA PRO A 31 -3.96 -0.98 4.57
C PRO A 31 -3.60 -1.63 3.23
N LEU A 32 -3.09 -2.86 3.33
CA LEU A 32 -2.80 -3.70 2.16
C LEU A 32 -4.08 -4.30 1.59
N SER A 33 -4.14 -4.38 0.26
CA SER A 33 -5.22 -5.02 -0.48
C SER A 33 -4.66 -5.85 -1.63
N VAL A 34 -5.50 -6.71 -2.21
CA VAL A 34 -5.27 -7.30 -3.53
C VAL A 34 -6.36 -6.80 -4.45
N PHE A 35 -5.97 -6.20 -5.57
CA PHE A 35 -6.89 -5.54 -6.48
C PHE A 35 -6.50 -5.74 -7.95
N ARG A 36 -7.39 -5.34 -8.84
CA ARG A 36 -7.15 -5.14 -10.28
C ARG A 36 -8.08 -4.04 -10.82
N ARG A 37 -7.78 -3.48 -12.00
CA ARG A 37 -8.73 -2.58 -12.67
C ARG A 37 -9.95 -3.35 -13.19
N ARG A 38 -11.13 -2.82 -12.90
CA ARG A 38 -12.43 -3.35 -13.30
C ARG A 38 -12.52 -3.45 -14.82
N GLY A 39 -12.92 -4.62 -15.33
CA GLY A 39 -13.21 -4.81 -16.75
C GLY A 39 -12.00 -4.85 -17.70
N VAL A 40 -10.76 -4.71 -17.20
CA VAL A 40 -9.54 -4.70 -18.05
C VAL A 40 -8.89 -6.09 -18.15
N GLY A 41 -9.34 -7.08 -17.36
CA GLY A 41 -8.77 -8.44 -17.39
C GLY A 41 -7.33 -8.53 -16.87
N GLU A 42 -6.90 -7.53 -16.09
CA GLU A 42 -5.56 -7.50 -15.50
C GLU A 42 -5.36 -8.58 -14.43
N THR A 43 -4.09 -8.95 -14.22
CA THR A 43 -3.68 -9.81 -13.12
C THR A 43 -3.90 -9.12 -11.77
N TRP A 44 -4.37 -9.89 -10.80
CA TRP A 44 -4.45 -9.49 -9.40
C TRP A 44 -3.07 -9.16 -8.84
N ARG A 45 -2.99 -8.10 -8.04
CA ARG A 45 -1.72 -7.66 -7.43
C ARG A 45 -1.99 -6.87 -6.16
N GLY A 46 -0.96 -6.73 -5.34
CA GLY A 46 -1.03 -5.94 -4.12
C GLY A 46 -1.24 -4.45 -4.39
N GLY A 47 -2.04 -3.83 -3.53
CA GLY A 47 -2.28 -2.40 -3.48
C GLY A 47 -2.23 -1.87 -2.05
N ILE A 48 -2.08 -0.56 -1.91
CA ILE A 48 -2.24 0.16 -0.64
C ILE A 48 -3.32 1.21 -0.81
N ALA A 49 -4.37 1.16 -0.01
CA ALA A 49 -5.40 2.20 -0.06
C ALA A 49 -4.93 3.49 0.62
N ILE A 50 -5.18 4.63 -0.03
CA ILE A 50 -4.91 5.97 0.51
C ILE A 50 -5.91 6.97 -0.08
N GLY A 51 -6.66 7.66 0.78
CA GLY A 51 -7.78 8.50 0.35
C GLY A 51 -8.78 7.71 -0.49
N ASP A 52 -9.07 8.21 -1.69
CA ASP A 52 -9.91 7.56 -2.71
C ASP A 52 -9.09 6.78 -3.77
N GLN A 53 -7.79 6.61 -3.53
CA GLN A 53 -6.85 5.96 -4.45
C GLN A 53 -6.28 4.66 -3.87
N ILE A 54 -5.67 3.89 -4.75
CA ILE A 54 -4.86 2.71 -4.46
C ILE A 54 -3.49 2.95 -5.07
N VAL A 55 -2.43 2.80 -4.28
CA VAL A 55 -1.06 2.70 -4.80
C VAL A 55 -0.86 1.29 -5.35
N ASP A 56 -0.67 1.15 -6.65
CA ASP A 56 -0.37 -0.11 -7.31
C ASP A 56 1.06 -0.55 -6.99
N LEU A 57 1.23 -1.61 -6.18
CA LEU A 57 2.56 -2.02 -5.71
C LEU A 57 3.44 -2.58 -6.83
N ALA A 58 2.84 -3.13 -7.89
CA ALA A 58 3.61 -3.56 -9.06
C ALA A 58 4.15 -2.35 -9.83
N ALA A 59 3.33 -1.31 -10.03
CA ALA A 59 3.78 -0.09 -10.67
C ALA A 59 4.79 0.68 -9.78
N LEU A 60 4.58 0.69 -8.46
CA LEU A 60 5.49 1.33 -7.51
C LEU A 60 6.86 0.66 -7.47
N GLN A 61 6.90 -0.67 -7.51
CA GLN A 61 8.14 -1.43 -7.62
C GLN A 61 8.93 -1.04 -8.88
N GLN A 62 8.24 -0.84 -10.02
CA GLN A 62 8.85 -0.42 -11.28
C GLN A 62 9.29 1.04 -11.28
N ALA A 63 8.65 1.90 -10.48
CA ALA A 63 9.01 3.31 -10.35
C ALA A 63 10.37 3.55 -9.68
N GLY A 64 10.99 2.52 -9.10
CA GLY A 64 12.35 2.60 -8.55
C GLY A 64 12.49 3.53 -7.33
N CYS A 65 11.41 3.75 -6.59
CA CYS A 65 11.36 4.68 -5.46
C CYS A 65 11.64 4.00 -4.09
N MET A 66 12.03 2.72 -4.08
CA MET A 66 12.33 1.95 -2.87
C MET A 66 13.63 1.19 -3.03
N ASP A 67 14.33 0.97 -1.92
CA ASP A 67 15.58 0.22 -1.84
C ASP A 67 15.58 -0.76 -0.65
N GLY A 68 16.66 -1.54 -0.56
CA GLY A 68 16.91 -2.49 0.54
C GLY A 68 15.73 -3.42 0.82
N LEU A 69 15.43 -3.60 2.11
CA LEU A 69 14.36 -4.49 2.58
C LEU A 69 12.96 -4.02 2.15
N ALA A 70 12.75 -2.71 1.97
CA ALA A 70 11.47 -2.19 1.48
C ALA A 70 11.24 -2.59 0.01
N LEU A 71 12.30 -2.59 -0.81
CA LEU A 71 12.24 -3.09 -2.19
C LEU A 71 11.95 -4.59 -2.26
N GLU A 72 12.52 -5.39 -1.37
CA GLU A 72 12.21 -6.81 -1.28
C GLU A 72 10.76 -7.06 -0.85
N ALA A 73 10.30 -6.31 0.14
CA ALA A 73 8.93 -6.39 0.64
C ALA A 73 7.89 -5.98 -0.43
N VAL A 74 8.12 -4.87 -1.15
CA VAL A 74 7.20 -4.46 -2.22
C VAL A 74 7.17 -5.49 -3.35
N ARG A 75 8.31 -6.09 -3.71
CA ARG A 75 8.38 -7.19 -4.70
C ARG A 75 7.51 -8.36 -4.28
N ALA A 76 7.62 -8.81 -3.03
CA ALA A 76 6.78 -9.88 -2.49
C ALA A 76 5.28 -9.51 -2.49
N ALA A 77 4.96 -8.24 -2.26
CA ALA A 77 3.60 -7.71 -2.26
C ALA A 77 2.99 -7.54 -3.68
N THR A 78 3.77 -7.66 -4.76
CA THR A 78 3.24 -7.57 -6.14
C THR A 78 2.48 -8.83 -6.58
N ALA A 79 2.57 -9.92 -5.82
CA ALA A 79 1.93 -11.19 -6.16
C ALA A 79 0.40 -11.11 -6.10
N THR A 80 -0.26 -12.15 -6.64
CA THR A 80 -1.73 -12.29 -6.64
C THR A 80 -2.33 -12.49 -5.24
N THR A 81 -1.50 -12.73 -4.23
CA THR A 81 -1.85 -12.83 -2.81
C THR A 81 -0.72 -12.23 -1.98
N LEU A 82 -1.01 -11.79 -0.76
CA LEU A 82 -0.03 -11.19 0.15
C LEU A 82 0.77 -12.21 0.97
N ASN A 83 0.54 -13.52 0.79
CA ASN A 83 1.20 -14.56 1.58
C ASN A 83 2.74 -14.43 1.56
N ALA A 84 3.33 -14.16 0.40
CA ALA A 84 4.78 -14.01 0.29
C ALA A 84 5.33 -12.83 1.12
N LEU A 85 4.60 -11.71 1.17
CA LEU A 85 4.94 -10.58 2.03
C LEU A 85 4.80 -10.98 3.51
N LEU A 86 3.72 -11.68 3.86
CA LEU A 86 3.47 -12.12 5.23
C LEU A 86 4.56 -13.09 5.72
N ASP A 87 5.03 -14.00 4.86
CA ASP A 87 6.10 -14.94 5.19
C ASP A 87 7.44 -14.26 5.51
N MET A 88 7.67 -13.03 5.03
CA MET A 88 8.89 -12.25 5.36
C MET A 88 8.91 -11.72 6.79
N GLY A 89 7.75 -11.64 7.45
CA GLY A 89 7.62 -11.24 8.84
C GLY A 89 7.78 -9.74 9.14
N PRO A 90 7.71 -9.37 10.44
CA PRO A 90 7.56 -7.98 10.89
C PRO A 90 8.60 -6.97 10.39
N PRO A 91 9.92 -7.30 10.28
CA PRO A 91 10.91 -6.34 9.79
C PRO A 91 10.62 -5.87 8.36
N ALA A 92 10.18 -6.78 7.48
CA ALA A 92 9.84 -6.44 6.10
C ALA A 92 8.57 -5.59 6.02
N TRP A 93 7.56 -5.90 6.84
CA TRP A 93 6.31 -5.12 6.90
C TRP A 93 6.56 -3.70 7.39
N GLN A 94 7.42 -3.54 8.40
CA GLN A 94 7.81 -2.23 8.92
C GLN A 94 8.59 -1.43 7.87
N ALA A 95 9.57 -2.05 7.20
CA ALA A 95 10.34 -1.42 6.14
C ALA A 95 9.43 -0.93 5.00
N LEU A 96 8.50 -1.78 4.55
CA LEU A 96 7.51 -1.41 3.54
C LEU A 96 6.64 -0.24 3.99
N ARG A 97 6.12 -0.29 5.22
CA ARG A 97 5.27 0.76 5.78
C ARG A 97 6.01 2.09 5.89
N HIS A 98 7.25 2.10 6.40
CA HIS A 98 8.06 3.32 6.52
C HIS A 98 8.35 3.92 5.14
N ALA A 99 8.74 3.09 4.18
CA ALA A 99 8.99 3.56 2.81
C ALA A 99 7.72 4.16 2.18
N LEU A 100 6.57 3.48 2.28
CA LEU A 100 5.30 4.00 1.78
C LEU A 100 4.90 5.31 2.45
N PHE A 101 5.08 5.42 3.76
CA PHE A 101 4.77 6.64 4.50
C PHE A 101 5.60 7.82 4.01
N GLU A 102 6.91 7.65 3.84
CA GLU A 102 7.82 8.68 3.32
C GLU A 102 7.55 9.06 1.85
N LEU A 103 7.11 8.10 1.04
CA LEU A 103 6.72 8.35 -0.35
C LEU A 103 5.40 9.12 -0.46
N LEU A 104 4.49 8.93 0.50
CA LEU A 104 3.15 9.49 0.48
C LEU A 104 2.99 10.76 1.32
N ARG A 105 3.96 11.09 2.20
CA ARG A 105 3.92 12.30 3.02
C ARG A 105 4.04 13.57 2.20
N ALA A 106 3.41 14.64 2.67
CA ALA A 106 3.49 15.96 2.07
C ALA A 106 4.96 16.41 1.91
N GLY A 107 5.27 16.96 0.73
CA GLY A 107 6.63 17.40 0.39
C GLY A 107 7.59 16.29 -0.05
N SER A 108 7.11 15.06 -0.25
CA SER A 108 7.94 13.97 -0.77
C SER A 108 8.42 14.29 -2.20
N PRO A 109 9.74 14.25 -2.49
CA PRO A 109 10.26 14.52 -3.83
C PRO A 109 9.87 13.43 -4.85
N HIS A 110 9.40 12.27 -4.36
CA HIS A 110 8.97 11.14 -5.20
C HIS A 110 7.51 11.26 -5.64
N GLU A 111 6.76 12.27 -5.19
CA GLU A 111 5.35 12.47 -5.56
C GLU A 111 5.09 12.31 -7.07
N PRO A 112 5.84 12.94 -8.00
CA PRO A 112 5.55 12.81 -9.43
C PRO A 112 5.66 11.38 -9.97
N ASN A 113 6.49 10.54 -9.34
CA ASN A 113 6.66 9.15 -9.73
C ASN A 113 5.57 8.27 -9.09
N VAL A 114 5.31 8.46 -7.79
CA VAL A 114 4.29 7.70 -7.06
C VAL A 114 2.89 8.01 -7.58
N ARG A 115 2.60 9.27 -7.96
CA ARG A 115 1.32 9.68 -8.53
C ARG A 115 0.93 8.90 -9.79
N LYS A 116 1.91 8.46 -10.59
CA LYS A 116 1.68 7.64 -11.80
C LYS A 116 1.29 6.19 -11.49
N THR A 117 1.45 5.76 -10.25
CA THR A 117 1.13 4.41 -9.77
C THR A 117 -0.27 4.34 -9.15
N LEU A 118 -0.96 5.48 -9.03
CA LEU A 118 -2.28 5.54 -8.44
C LEU A 118 -3.35 4.97 -9.36
N VAL A 119 -4.30 4.27 -8.76
CA VAL A 119 -5.52 3.77 -9.38
C VAL A 119 -6.71 4.22 -8.55
N SER A 120 -7.76 4.73 -9.19
CA SER A 120 -8.99 5.10 -8.50
C SER A 120 -9.63 3.87 -7.85
N GLN A 121 -10.03 3.98 -6.57
CA GLN A 121 -10.76 2.89 -5.90
C GLN A 121 -12.09 2.57 -6.60
N ALA A 122 -12.73 3.58 -7.23
CA ALA A 122 -13.97 3.38 -7.98
C ALA A 122 -13.79 2.49 -9.23
N GLU A 123 -12.57 2.46 -9.76
CA GLU A 123 -12.19 1.67 -10.94
C GLU A 123 -11.59 0.31 -10.56
N ALA A 124 -11.52 -0.02 -9.27
CA ALA A 124 -10.93 -1.25 -8.77
C ALA A 124 -11.97 -2.34 -8.48
N GLU A 125 -11.54 -3.59 -8.64
CA GLU A 125 -12.14 -4.76 -8.03
C GLU A 125 -11.14 -5.35 -7.04
N TYR A 126 -11.65 -5.96 -5.96
CA TYR A 126 -10.83 -6.52 -4.89
C TYR A 126 -10.98 -8.04 -4.82
N ALA A 127 -9.93 -8.71 -4.38
CA ALA A 127 -9.92 -10.13 -4.09
C ALA A 127 -9.56 -10.38 -2.61
N VAL A 128 -9.78 -11.60 -2.15
CA VAL A 128 -9.32 -12.03 -0.82
C VAL A 128 -7.80 -11.87 -0.78
N PRO A 129 -7.25 -11.12 0.19
CA PRO A 129 -5.86 -10.68 0.16
C PRO A 129 -4.86 -11.81 0.42
N VAL A 130 -5.30 -12.90 1.04
CA VAL A 130 -4.47 -14.03 1.42
C VAL A 130 -5.12 -15.35 0.99
N ARG A 131 -4.30 -16.33 0.65
CA ARG A 131 -4.73 -17.72 0.61
C ARG A 131 -4.89 -18.20 2.04
N ILE A 132 -6.15 -18.39 2.46
CA ILE A 132 -6.51 -18.89 3.78
C ILE A 132 -6.23 -20.39 3.81
N GLY A 133 -5.27 -20.81 4.66
CA GLY A 133 -4.99 -22.23 4.91
C GLY A 133 -6.01 -22.83 5.87
N ASP A 134 -6.15 -22.18 7.03
CA ASP A 134 -7.10 -22.52 8.09
C ASP A 134 -7.84 -21.26 8.56
N TYR A 135 -9.09 -21.42 8.99
CA TYR A 135 -9.92 -20.37 9.58
C TYR A 135 -10.45 -20.85 10.93
N THR A 136 -10.23 -20.07 11.99
CA THR A 136 -10.69 -20.36 13.36
C THR A 136 -11.37 -19.10 13.90
N ASP A 137 -12.51 -19.29 14.57
CA ASP A 137 -13.33 -18.22 15.18
C ASP A 137 -13.41 -18.45 16.70
N PHE A 138 -13.28 -17.39 17.50
CA PHE A 138 -13.08 -17.44 18.97
C PHE A 138 -14.23 -16.79 19.74
#